data_AF-A0A9Q0JZ02-F1
#
_entry.id   AF-A0A9Q0JZ02-F1
#
_cell.length_a   1.000
_cell.length_b   1.000
_cell.length_c   1.000
_cell.angle_alpha   90.00
_cell.angle_beta   90.00
_cell.angle_gamma   90.00
#
_symmetry.space_group_name_H-M   'P 1'
#
loop_
_entity.id
_entity.type
_entity.pdbx_description
1 polymer ?
#
loop_
_entity_poly.entity_id
_entity_poly.type
_entity_poly.pdbx_seq_one_letter_code
_entity_poly.pdbx_strand_id
1 'polypeptide(L)'
;MLTIAAQCSWLQPAMGRRPSKSEAAILYSGLYAMATGVGGVKATLPAHGADQLDHTNKRLMNAFFNWFFFSLAMGGILASTVMVWVEDNKGWKYSFKIATITFSIALCIFAAGLPFYRQTSPTGSSLGRIFKVIKATARNWKTPPQETITENGFVGRHHNKFRQVFYSPFVSEACFDN
;
A
#
# COMPACT_ATOMS: atom_id res chain seq x y z
N MET A 1 -0.83 20.00 -4.06
CA MET A 1 -0.09 20.57 -5.22
C MET A 1 -0.95 20.67 -6.47
N LEU A 2 -1.65 19.61 -6.90
CA LEU A 2 -2.53 19.67 -8.09
C LEU A 2 -3.71 20.66 -7.95
N THR A 3 -4.37 20.74 -6.78
CA THR A 3 -5.44 21.72 -6.51
C THR A 3 -4.94 23.17 -6.61
N ILE A 4 -3.73 23.44 -6.11
CA ILE A 4 -3.11 24.77 -6.13
C ILE A 4 -2.71 25.15 -7.57
N ALA A 5 -2.14 24.21 -8.33
CA ALA A 5 -1.83 24.42 -9.75
C ALA A 5 -3.10 24.64 -10.60
N ALA A 6 -4.21 23.99 -10.27
CA ALA A 6 -5.50 24.20 -10.94
C ALA A 6 -6.16 25.55 -10.57
N GLN A 7 -5.90 26.07 -9.38
CA GLN A 7 -6.49 27.32 -8.90
C GLN A 7 -5.72 28.57 -9.34
N CYS A 8 -4.39 28.48 -9.45
CA CYS A 8 -3.56 29.57 -9.98
C CYS A 8 -3.63 29.62 -11.50
N SER A 9 -4.34 30.62 -12.05
CA SER A 9 -4.40 30.90 -13.50
C SER A 9 -3.03 31.13 -14.15
N TRP A 10 -2.03 31.53 -13.36
CA TRP A 10 -0.66 31.77 -13.81
C TRP A 10 0.15 30.49 -14.07
N LEU A 11 -0.30 29.35 -13.56
CA LEU A 11 0.35 28.04 -13.71
C LEU A 11 -0.39 27.12 -14.70
N GLN A 12 -1.48 27.62 -15.31
CA GLN A 12 -2.24 26.89 -16.31
C GLN A 12 -1.65 27.18 -17.70
N PRO A 13 -1.21 26.17 -18.46
CA PRO A 13 -0.73 26.39 -19.80
C PRO A 13 -1.86 26.95 -20.67
N ALA A 14 -1.57 28.00 -21.44
CA ALA A 14 -2.54 28.57 -22.37
C ALA A 14 -2.97 27.52 -23.41
N MET A 15 -4.27 27.48 -23.70
CA MET A 15 -4.86 26.53 -24.66
C MET A 15 -4.17 26.68 -26.03
N GLY A 16 -3.56 25.59 -26.52
CA GLY A 16 -2.83 25.56 -27.81
C GLY A 16 -1.31 25.76 -27.75
N ARG A 17 -0.72 26.01 -26.57
CA ARG A 17 0.74 26.09 -26.39
C ARG A 17 1.28 24.82 -25.72
N ARG A 18 2.49 24.39 -26.10
CA ARG A 18 3.21 23.33 -25.36
C ARG A 18 3.53 23.82 -23.94
N PRO A 19 3.25 23.02 -22.90
CA PRO A 19 3.56 23.40 -21.53
C PRO A 19 5.06 23.61 -21.35
N SER A 20 5.43 24.62 -20.57
CA SER A 20 6.78 24.87 -20.13
C SER A 20 7.31 23.69 -19.30
N LYS A 21 8.64 23.52 -19.27
CA LYS A 21 9.29 22.49 -18.45
C LYS A 21 8.90 22.60 -16.97
N SER A 22 8.71 23.82 -16.47
CA SER A 22 8.28 24.08 -15.09
C SER A 22 6.84 23.65 -14.82
N GLU A 23 5.91 23.95 -15.73
CA GLU A 23 4.49 23.56 -15.62
C GLU A 23 4.35 22.03 -15.66
N ALA A 24 5.09 21.37 -16.56
CA ALA A 24 5.13 19.91 -16.64
C ALA A 24 5.74 19.27 -15.38
N ALA A 25 6.82 19.82 -14.82
CA ALA A 25 7.45 19.30 -13.61
C ALA A 25 6.51 19.36 -12.39
N ILE A 26 5.73 20.43 -12.25
CA ILE A 26 4.74 20.59 -11.16
C ILE A 26 3.59 19.59 -11.33
N LEU A 27 3.14 19.36 -12.57
CA LEU A 27 2.13 18.35 -12.85
C LEU A 27 2.62 16.94 -12.49
N TYR A 28 3.81 16.54 -12.97
CA TYR A 28 4.36 15.21 -12.71
C TYR A 28 4.64 14.98 -11.23
N SER A 29 5.20 15.96 -10.52
CA SER A 29 5.43 15.81 -9.07
C SER A 29 4.12 15.63 -8.30
N GLY A 30 3.06 16.37 -8.65
CA GLY A 30 1.72 16.19 -8.10
C GLY A 30 1.13 14.81 -8.40
N LEU A 31 1.32 14.31 -9.63
CA LEU A 31 0.85 12.99 -10.04
C LEU A 31 1.56 11.86 -9.29
N TYR A 32 2.89 11.93 -9.15
CA TYR A 32 3.65 10.96 -8.36
C TYR A 32 3.24 10.98 -6.89
N ALA A 33 3.08 12.16 -6.29
CA ALA A 33 2.61 12.28 -4.91
C ALA A 33 1.21 11.67 -4.73
N MET A 34 0.30 11.89 -5.68
CA MET A 34 -1.04 11.28 -5.66
C MET A 34 -0.97 9.76 -5.82
N ALA A 35 -0.17 9.25 -6.75
CA ALA A 35 0.01 7.81 -6.96
C ALA A 35 0.54 7.11 -5.70
N THR A 36 1.56 7.69 -5.06
CA THR A 36 2.10 7.18 -3.79
C THR A 36 1.06 7.24 -2.67
N GLY A 37 0.30 8.34 -2.56
CA GLY A 37 -0.75 8.49 -1.55
C GLY A 37 -1.86 7.45 -1.69
N VAL A 38 -2.41 7.27 -2.90
CA VAL A 38 -3.46 6.28 -3.18
C VAL A 38 -2.95 4.86 -2.98
N GLY A 39 -1.72 4.57 -3.43
CA GLY A 39 -1.09 3.26 -3.22
C GLY A 39 -0.93 2.91 -1.74
N GLY A 40 -0.46 3.88 -0.93
CA GLY A 40 -0.31 3.72 0.51
C GLY A 40 -1.64 3.41 1.20
N VAL A 41 -2.67 4.22 0.95
CA VAL A 41 -4.01 4.02 1.55
C VAL A 41 -4.59 2.65 1.17
N LYS A 42 -4.49 2.25 -0.10
CA LYS A 42 -5.00 0.94 -0.54
C LYS A 42 -4.27 -0.24 0.10
N ALA A 43 -2.98 -0.11 0.38
CA ALA A 43 -2.19 -1.17 1.00
C ALA A 43 -2.49 -1.34 2.50
N THR A 44 -2.75 -0.24 3.22
CA THR A 44 -2.88 -0.26 4.68
C THR A 44 -4.32 -0.34 5.18
N LEU A 45 -5.27 0.26 4.45
CA LEU A 45 -6.64 0.42 4.95
C LEU A 45 -7.39 -0.91 5.18
N PRO A 46 -7.34 -1.92 4.28
CA PRO A 46 -8.02 -3.18 4.51
C PRO A 46 -7.39 -3.97 5.67
N ALA A 47 -6.05 -3.93 5.77
CA ALA A 47 -5.33 -4.56 6.86
C ALA A 47 -5.70 -3.94 8.22
N HIS A 48 -5.77 -2.61 8.28
CA HIS A 48 -6.19 -1.90 9.48
C HIS A 48 -7.64 -2.24 9.87
N GLY A 49 -8.57 -2.28 8.92
CA GLY A 49 -9.97 -2.67 9.19
C GLY A 49 -10.10 -4.12 9.64
N ALA A 50 -9.32 -5.03 9.07
CA ALA A 50 -9.30 -6.43 9.48
C ALA A 50 -8.71 -6.63 10.88
N ASP A 51 -7.72 -5.82 11.28
CA ASP A 51 -7.09 -5.87 12.61
C ASP A 51 -8.06 -5.45 13.74
N GLN A 52 -9.08 -4.66 13.42
CA GLN A 52 -10.13 -4.28 14.38
C GLN A 52 -11.15 -5.40 14.65
N LEU A 53 -11.23 -6.40 13.77
CA LEU A 53 -12.23 -7.46 13.87
C LEU A 53 -11.66 -8.69 14.55
N ASP A 54 -12.49 -9.35 15.37
CA ASP A 54 -12.11 -10.63 15.97
C ASP A 54 -11.97 -11.73 14.90
N HIS A 55 -10.75 -12.24 14.75
CA HIS A 55 -10.40 -13.26 13.76
C HIS A 55 -11.07 -14.62 14.00
N THR A 56 -11.59 -14.86 15.20
CA THR A 56 -12.34 -16.07 15.55
C THR A 56 -13.66 -16.15 14.77
N ASN A 57 -14.23 -14.98 14.43
CA ASN A 57 -15.53 -14.86 13.79
C ASN A 57 -15.41 -14.67 12.26
N LYS A 58 -15.13 -15.76 11.54
CA LYS A 58 -14.98 -15.77 10.07
C LYS A 58 -16.17 -15.17 9.30
N ARG A 59 -17.39 -15.34 9.82
CA ARG A 59 -18.62 -14.77 9.21
C ARG A 59 -18.60 -13.23 9.24
N LEU A 60 -18.17 -12.64 10.35
CA LEU A 60 -18.06 -11.18 10.50
C LEU A 60 -16.96 -10.63 9.58
N MET A 61 -15.82 -11.33 9.48
CA MET A 61 -14.72 -10.95 8.59
C MET A 61 -15.16 -10.94 7.12
N ASN A 62 -15.84 -12.00 6.65
CA ASN A 62 -16.35 -12.06 5.28
C ASN A 62 -17.41 -10.99 5.01
N ALA A 63 -18.32 -10.75 5.95
CA ALA A 63 -19.33 -9.70 5.81
C ALA A 63 -18.70 -8.31 5.71
N PHE A 64 -17.66 -8.03 6.52
CA PHE A 64 -16.88 -6.79 6.45
C PHE A 64 -16.26 -6.60 5.06
N PHE A 65 -15.49 -7.58 4.56
CA PHE A 65 -14.85 -7.45 3.25
C PHE A 65 -15.87 -7.33 2.12
N ASN A 66 -16.97 -8.08 2.19
CA ASN A 66 -18.05 -7.97 1.20
C ASN A 66 -18.64 -6.56 1.17
N TRP A 67 -18.97 -5.99 2.34
CA TRP A 67 -19.50 -4.64 2.44
C TRP A 67 -18.46 -3.57 2.05
N PHE A 68 -17.20 -3.79 2.40
CA PHE A 68 -16.07 -2.94 2.03
C PHE A 68 -15.92 -2.84 0.51
N PHE A 69 -15.86 -3.97 -0.19
CA PHE A 69 -15.75 -3.99 -1.65
C PHE A 69 -17.01 -3.46 -2.34
N PHE A 70 -18.19 -3.77 -1.81
CA PHE A 70 -19.45 -3.20 -2.29
C PHE A 70 -19.44 -1.67 -2.21
N SER A 71 -19.05 -1.12 -1.06
CA SER A 71 -18.95 0.33 -0.84
C SER A 71 -17.90 0.98 -1.76
N LEU A 72 -16.77 0.30 -2.00
CA LEU A 72 -15.72 0.77 -2.90
C LEU A 72 -16.20 0.82 -4.36
N ALA A 73 -16.93 -0.20 -4.81
CA ALA A 73 -17.51 -0.23 -6.15
C ALA A 73 -18.57 0.86 -6.33
N MET A 74 -19.48 1.00 -5.36
CA MET A 74 -20.51 2.03 -5.37
C MET A 74 -19.88 3.44 -5.37
N GLY A 75 -18.90 3.68 -4.49
CA GLY A 75 -18.13 4.93 -4.46
C GLY A 75 -17.43 5.23 -5.78
N GLY A 76 -16.89 4.22 -6.46
CA GLY A 76 -16.30 4.34 -7.79
C GLY A 76 -17.31 4.77 -8.85
N ILE A 77 -18.52 4.21 -8.85
CA ILE A 77 -19.60 4.57 -9.79
C ILE A 77 -20.09 6.00 -9.54
N LEU A 78 -20.28 6.41 -8.27
CA LEU A 78 -20.64 7.78 -7.96
C LEU A 78 -19.53 8.76 -8.33
N ALA A 79 -18.28 8.42 -8.02
CA ALA A 79 -17.14 9.27 -8.33
C ALA A 79 -17.03 9.46 -9.85
N SER A 80 -17.10 8.40 -10.65
CA SER A 80 -17.04 8.51 -12.10
C SER A 80 -18.21 9.31 -12.67
N THR A 81 -19.43 9.12 -12.17
CA THR A 81 -20.61 9.83 -12.69
C THR A 81 -20.62 11.31 -12.29
N VAL A 82 -20.43 11.60 -10.99
CA VAL A 82 -20.52 12.96 -10.46
C VAL A 82 -19.31 13.79 -10.86
N MET A 83 -18.08 13.25 -10.81
CA MET A 83 -16.89 14.00 -11.22
C MET A 83 -16.95 14.39 -12.70
N VAL A 84 -17.25 13.44 -13.59
CA VAL A 84 -17.33 13.71 -15.03
C VAL A 84 -18.40 14.77 -15.31
N TRP A 85 -19.57 14.66 -14.69
CA TRP A 85 -20.61 15.68 -14.84
C TRP A 85 -20.15 17.06 -14.37
N VAL A 86 -19.43 17.16 -13.24
CA VAL A 86 -18.90 18.45 -12.74
C VAL A 86 -17.80 18.98 -13.65
N GLU A 87 -16.92 18.12 -14.16
CA GLU A 87 -15.85 18.47 -15.09
C GLU A 87 -16.40 19.09 -16.36
N ASP A 88 -17.43 18.48 -16.94
CA ASP A 88 -18.06 18.94 -18.19
C ASP A 88 -18.87 20.23 -18.01
N ASN A 89 -19.58 20.40 -16.88
CA ASN A 89 -20.52 21.52 -16.69
C ASN A 89 -19.93 22.73 -15.94
N LYS A 90 -19.04 22.50 -14.96
CA LYS A 90 -18.50 23.55 -14.08
C LYS A 90 -16.99 23.70 -14.19
N GLY A 91 -16.32 22.76 -14.87
CA GLY A 91 -14.88 22.77 -15.08
C GLY A 91 -14.09 22.18 -13.92
N TRP A 92 -12.85 21.81 -14.24
CA TRP A 92 -11.89 21.08 -13.40
C TRP A 92 -11.66 21.66 -12.00
N LYS A 93 -11.75 22.98 -11.84
CA LYS A 93 -11.51 23.64 -10.54
C LYS A 93 -12.52 23.20 -9.48
N TYR A 94 -13.78 22.98 -9.86
CA TYR A 94 -14.83 22.56 -8.91
C TYR A 94 -14.67 21.09 -8.51
N SER A 95 -14.28 20.22 -9.44
CA SER A 95 -14.01 18.80 -9.17
C SER A 95 -12.90 18.62 -8.14
N PHE A 96 -11.79 19.36 -8.28
CA PHE A 96 -10.72 19.34 -7.29
C PHE A 96 -11.12 19.90 -5.92
N LYS A 97 -11.98 20.92 -5.86
CA LYS A 97 -12.51 21.44 -4.59
C LYS A 97 -13.38 20.40 -3.88
N ILE A 98 -14.28 19.76 -4.61
CA ILE A 98 -15.16 18.70 -4.07
C ILE A 98 -14.31 17.52 -3.57
N ALA A 99 -13.34 17.05 -4.37
CA ALA A 99 -12.40 16.00 -3.94
C ALA A 99 -11.70 16.35 -2.62
N THR A 100 -11.20 17.59 -2.50
CA THR A 100 -10.47 18.04 -1.31
C THR A 100 -11.38 18.04 -0.08
N ILE A 101 -12.59 18.60 -0.18
CA ILE A 101 -13.56 18.65 0.93
C ILE A 101 -13.95 17.23 1.37
N THR A 102 -14.30 16.37 0.42
CA THR A 102 -14.68 14.98 0.71
C THR A 102 -13.54 14.21 1.40
N PHE A 103 -12.30 14.38 0.94
CA PHE A 103 -11.14 13.76 1.55
C PHE A 103 -10.87 14.29 2.97
N SER A 104 -11.01 15.60 3.19
CA SER A 104 -10.90 16.20 4.52
C SER A 104 -11.95 15.66 5.49
N ILE A 105 -13.22 15.54 5.05
CA ILE A 105 -14.28 14.96 5.88
C ILE A 105 -13.96 13.49 6.22
N ALA A 106 -13.53 12.69 5.24
CA ALA A 106 -13.13 11.31 5.47
C ALA A 106 -11.99 11.20 6.50
N LEU A 107 -10.98 12.09 6.40
CA LEU A 107 -9.87 12.14 7.35
C LEU A 107 -10.34 12.54 8.75
N CYS A 108 -11.25 13.51 8.88
CA CYS A 108 -11.82 13.90 10.17
C CYS A 108 -12.60 12.75 10.82
N ILE A 109 -13.39 12.00 10.05
CA ILE A 109 -14.12 10.82 10.54
C ILE A 109 -13.13 9.74 10.99
N PHE A 110 -12.11 9.45 10.18
CA PHE A 110 -11.06 8.48 10.53
C PHE A 110 -10.32 8.90 11.82
N ALA A 111 -9.99 10.17 11.95
CA ALA A 111 -9.33 10.71 13.14
C ALA A 111 -10.26 10.66 14.38
N ALA A 112 -11.55 10.96 14.23
CA ALA A 112 -12.52 10.84 15.31
C ALA A 112 -12.72 9.37 15.76
N GLY A 113 -12.42 8.40 14.89
CA GLY A 113 -12.43 6.97 15.19
C GLY A 113 -11.21 6.48 15.96
N LEU A 114 -10.10 7.23 16.00
CA LEU A 114 -8.87 6.89 16.71
C LEU A 114 -9.06 6.37 18.15
N PRO A 115 -9.86 7.01 19.04
CA PRO A 115 -10.05 6.54 20.41
C PRO A 115 -10.81 5.20 20.51
N PHE A 116 -11.50 4.77 19.45
CA PHE A 116 -12.24 3.51 19.41
C PHE A 116 -11.42 2.36 18.79
N TYR A 117 -10.23 2.64 18.24
CA TYR A 117 -9.37 1.60 17.68
C TYR A 117 -8.69 0.81 18.78
N ARG A 118 -8.79 -0.52 18.67
CA ARG A 118 -8.05 -1.44 19.51
C ARG A 118 -6.58 -1.36 19.13
N GLN A 119 -5.75 -0.88 20.05
CA GLN A 119 -4.31 -0.86 19.87
C GLN A 119 -3.73 -2.23 20.21
N THR A 120 -3.28 -2.93 19.17
CA THR A 120 -2.45 -4.12 19.27
C THR A 120 -1.01 -3.70 19.60
N SER A 121 -0.35 -4.42 20.51
CA SER A 121 1.07 -4.21 20.83
C SER A 121 1.92 -4.34 19.56
N PRO A 122 3.00 -3.55 19.40
CA PRO A 122 3.80 -3.56 18.18
C PRO A 122 4.47 -4.92 17.97
N THR A 123 3.88 -5.75 17.10
CA THR A 123 4.55 -6.94 16.55
C THR A 123 5.71 -6.47 15.66
N GLY A 124 6.91 -7.04 15.82
CA GLY A 124 8.15 -6.55 15.20
C GLY A 124 8.12 -6.33 13.68
N SER A 125 9.11 -5.59 13.15
CA SER A 125 9.14 -5.16 11.74
C SER A 125 9.27 -6.32 10.75
N SER A 126 8.19 -6.56 9.98
CA SER A 126 8.13 -7.53 8.88
C SER A 126 9.11 -7.18 7.75
N LEU A 127 9.31 -5.89 7.46
CA LEU A 127 10.30 -5.42 6.49
C LEU A 127 11.72 -5.78 6.92
N GLY A 128 12.04 -5.65 8.21
CA GLY A 128 13.32 -6.05 8.77
C GLY A 128 13.63 -7.54 8.52
N ARG A 129 12.63 -8.42 8.67
CA ARG A 129 12.76 -9.86 8.35
C ARG A 129 13.05 -10.09 6.85
N ILE A 130 12.36 -9.37 5.97
CA ILE A 130 12.58 -9.47 4.51
C ILE A 130 14.00 -9.03 4.13
N PHE A 131 14.46 -7.88 4.64
CA PHE A 131 15.83 -7.41 4.40
C PHE A 131 16.89 -8.37 4.93
N LYS A 132 16.65 -8.98 6.10
CA LYS A 132 17.51 -10.02 6.68
C LYS A 132 17.64 -11.23 5.75
N VAL A 133 16.53 -11.72 5.20
CA VAL A 133 16.53 -12.86 4.25
C VAL A 133 17.21 -12.48 2.93
N ILE A 134 16.94 -11.30 2.37
CA ILE A 134 17.62 -10.83 1.15
C ILE A 134 19.13 -10.72 1.36
N LYS A 135 19.56 -10.12 2.47
CA LYS A 135 20.98 -10.01 2.83
C LYS A 135 21.63 -11.38 3.02
N ALA A 136 20.94 -12.32 3.68
CA ALA A 136 21.43 -13.68 3.89
C ALA A 136 21.58 -14.45 2.56
N THR A 137 20.61 -14.35 1.66
CA THR A 137 20.66 -15.00 0.34
C THR A 137 21.72 -14.37 -0.56
N ALA A 138 21.85 -13.03 -0.57
CA ALA A 138 22.91 -12.36 -1.32
C ALA A 138 24.31 -12.75 -0.83
N ARG A 139 24.50 -12.89 0.49
CA ARG A 139 25.76 -13.35 1.09
C ARG A 139 26.07 -14.80 0.74
N ASN A 140 25.05 -15.66 0.69
CA ASN A 140 25.17 -17.08 0.37
C ASN A 140 25.04 -17.40 -1.14
N TRP A 141 25.01 -16.38 -2.01
CA TRP A 141 24.87 -16.59 -3.47
C TRP A 141 26.15 -17.19 -4.08
N LYS A 142 27.32 -16.88 -3.50
CA LYS A 142 28.62 -17.32 -4.00
C LYS A 142 29.13 -18.61 -3.35
N THR A 143 28.43 -19.15 -2.36
CA THR A 143 28.80 -20.43 -1.76
C THR A 143 28.33 -21.58 -2.65
N PRO A 144 29.23 -22.48 -3.10
CA PRO A 144 28.82 -23.69 -3.80
C PRO A 144 27.86 -24.50 -2.91
N PRO A 145 26.95 -25.30 -3.49
CA PRO A 145 26.09 -26.19 -2.72
C PRO A 145 26.94 -26.99 -1.73
N GLN A 146 26.58 -26.96 -0.44
CA GLN A 146 27.15 -27.86 0.54
C GLN A 146 26.71 -29.28 0.17
N GLU A 147 27.56 -30.02 -0.52
CA GLU A 147 27.44 -31.47 -0.63
C GLU A 147 27.69 -32.04 0.76
N THR A 148 26.60 -32.36 1.46
CA THR A 148 26.68 -33.13 2.70
C THR A 148 26.95 -34.56 2.27
N ILE A 149 28.22 -35.01 2.34
CA ILE A 149 28.56 -36.41 2.15
C ILE A 149 28.03 -37.16 3.38
N THR A 150 26.85 -37.76 3.23
CA THR A 150 26.40 -38.83 4.12
C THR A 150 27.35 -40.01 3.92
N GLU A 151 27.88 -40.57 5.00
CA GLU A 151 28.88 -41.67 5.02
C GLU A 151 28.42 -42.95 4.28
N ASN A 152 27.16 -43.02 3.86
CA ASN A 152 26.61 -44.10 3.04
C ASN A 152 26.28 -43.53 1.66
N GLY A 153 27.09 -43.87 0.65
CA GLY A 153 27.15 -43.31 -0.71
C GLY A 153 25.84 -43.31 -1.53
N PHE A 154 24.85 -42.54 -1.09
CA PHE A 154 23.62 -42.27 -1.83
C PHE A 154 23.54 -40.78 -2.16
N VAL A 155 23.71 -40.43 -3.44
CA VAL A 155 23.50 -39.07 -3.94
C VAL A 155 22.00 -38.81 -4.03
N GLY A 156 21.39 -38.52 -2.88
CA GLY A 156 20.06 -37.96 -2.81
C GLY A 156 20.14 -36.46 -3.07
N ARG A 157 19.61 -35.98 -4.21
CA ARG A 157 19.40 -34.54 -4.48
C ARG A 157 18.31 -34.03 -3.53
N HIS A 158 18.67 -33.81 -2.27
CA HIS A 158 17.75 -33.34 -1.25
C HIS A 158 17.46 -31.85 -1.49
N HIS A 159 16.20 -31.54 -1.81
CA HIS A 159 15.65 -30.20 -2.02
C HIS A 159 15.60 -29.35 -0.72
N ASN A 160 16.63 -29.41 0.12
CA ASN A 160 16.64 -28.86 1.48
C ASN A 160 17.22 -27.44 1.58
N LYS A 161 17.63 -26.83 0.47
CA LYS A 161 18.27 -25.49 0.50
C LYS A 161 17.31 -24.40 0.99
N PHE A 162 16.00 -24.55 0.78
CA PHE A 162 14.98 -23.66 1.36
C PHE A 162 14.75 -23.90 2.86
N ARG A 163 14.90 -25.15 3.31
CA ARG A 163 14.72 -25.50 4.73
C ARG A 163 15.92 -25.03 5.57
N GLN A 164 17.15 -25.13 5.07
CA GLN A 164 18.33 -24.65 5.81
C GLN A 164 18.36 -23.12 6.02
N VAL A 165 17.80 -22.33 5.12
CA VAL A 165 17.63 -20.87 5.35
C VAL A 165 16.65 -20.64 6.51
N PHE A 166 15.55 -21.40 6.55
CA PHE A 166 14.53 -21.32 7.59
C PHE A 166 15.00 -21.79 8.98
N TYR A 167 15.94 -22.75 9.05
CA TYR A 167 16.46 -23.32 10.30
C TYR A 167 17.85 -22.80 10.70
N SER A 168 18.41 -21.80 9.99
CA SER A 168 19.60 -21.12 10.48
C SER A 168 19.27 -20.44 11.83
N PRO A 169 20.18 -20.44 12.82
CA PRO A 169 19.91 -19.87 14.16
C PRO A 169 19.38 -18.42 14.08
N PHE A 170 19.77 -17.69 13.04
CA PHE A 170 19.33 -16.34 12.73
C PHE A 170 17.84 -16.18 12.29
N VAL A 171 17.23 -17.22 11.70
CA VAL A 171 15.80 -17.20 11.31
C VAL A 171 14.90 -17.77 12.42
N SER A 172 15.41 -18.71 13.23
CA SER A 172 14.69 -19.24 14.39
C SER A 172 14.44 -18.16 15.45
N GLU A 173 15.40 -17.28 15.73
CA GLU A 173 15.21 -16.12 16.63
C GLU A 173 14.15 -15.14 16.10
N ALA A 174 14.04 -14.95 14.78
CA ALA A 174 13.07 -14.03 14.19
C ALA A 174 11.61 -14.55 14.21
N CYS A 175 11.42 -15.86 14.36
CA CYS A 175 10.11 -16.50 14.51
C CYS A 175 9.70 -16.68 15.98
N PHE A 176 10.67 -16.71 16.92
CA PHE A 176 10.42 -16.96 18.35
C PHE A 176 10.27 -15.69 19.20
N ASP A 177 10.58 -14.51 18.67
CA ASP A 177 10.15 -13.24 19.28
C ASP A 177 8.69 -12.94 18.89
N ASN A 178 7.76 -13.63 19.55
CA ASN A 178 6.36 -13.25 19.73
C ASN A 178 5.94 -13.60 21.15
#